data_AF-A0A1D2ACI8-F1
#
_entry.id   AF-A0A1D2ACI8-F1
#
_cell.length_a   1.000
_cell.length_b   1.000
_cell.length_c   1.000
_cell.angle_alpha   90.00
_cell.angle_beta   90.00
_cell.angle_gamma   90.00
#
_symmetry.space_group_name_H-M   'P 1'
#
loop_
_entity.id
_entity.type
_entity.pdbx_description
1 polymer ?
#
loop_
_entity_poly.entity_id
_entity_poly.type
_entity_poly.pdbx_seq_one_letter_code
_entity_poly.pdbx_strand_id
1 'polypeptide(L)'
;MGGKDSVEVTVKVAFGHAVREGATVQSAKVSLASDGSDSVHDLKSKTAAALGGSVTAEDLLLSFGPNERKLGRQYVGDPTVDEKALLLSAYTILAWLQRFPHWYLTARLLPPPPPPPGVAILKAAATAEQKDPDAAVADARAKGDIPKISDLPLPWGPKPFVPPPAAELIAAGYLPPRYPESSSPLVDC
;
A
#
# COMPACT_ATOMS: atom_id res chain seq x y z
N MET A 1 -23.42 23.57 -17.59
CA MET A 1 -23.73 22.33 -16.86
C MET A 1 -22.73 21.29 -17.32
N GLY A 2 -21.56 21.22 -16.69
CA GLY A 2 -20.54 20.22 -17.01
C GLY A 2 -20.76 19.02 -16.10
N GLY A 3 -21.24 17.90 -16.65
CA GLY A 3 -21.21 16.63 -15.93
C GLY A 3 -19.75 16.32 -15.62
N LYS A 4 -19.44 15.99 -14.35
CA LYS A 4 -18.12 15.43 -14.05
C LYS A 4 -18.05 14.07 -14.74
N ASP A 5 -17.27 14.00 -15.80
CA ASP A 5 -17.01 12.74 -16.48
C ASP A 5 -16.41 11.75 -15.47
N SER A 6 -16.96 10.54 -15.43
CA SER A 6 -16.56 9.50 -14.48
C SER A 6 -16.21 8.20 -15.20
N VAL A 7 -15.20 7.50 -14.72
CA VAL A 7 -14.76 6.19 -15.22
C VAL A 7 -15.15 5.12 -14.20
N GLU A 8 -15.79 4.04 -14.66
CA GLU A 8 -16.03 2.85 -13.85
C GLU A 8 -14.80 1.95 -13.88
N VAL A 9 -14.27 1.59 -12.71
CA VAL A 9 -13.16 0.65 -12.58
C VAL A 9 -13.57 -0.56 -11.76
N THR A 10 -13.03 -1.72 -12.12
CA THR A 10 -13.25 -2.97 -11.38
C THR A 10 -12.08 -3.21 -10.42
N VAL A 11 -12.40 -3.50 -9.17
CA VAL A 11 -11.44 -3.89 -8.12
C VAL A 11 -11.77 -5.30 -7.66
N LYS A 12 -10.82 -6.22 -7.83
CA LYS A 12 -10.93 -7.58 -7.30
C LYS A 12 -10.30 -7.65 -5.92
N VAL A 13 -11.10 -8.03 -4.93
CA VAL A 13 -10.72 -8.05 -3.53
C VAL A 13 -10.51 -9.49 -3.10
N ALA A 14 -9.30 -9.78 -2.62
CA ALA A 14 -8.94 -11.08 -2.08
C ALA A 14 -8.47 -10.92 -0.64
N PHE A 15 -9.14 -11.63 0.28
CA PHE A 15 -8.73 -11.70 1.67
C PHE A 15 -7.79 -12.90 1.85
N GLY A 16 -6.49 -12.65 2.02
CA GLY A 16 -5.46 -13.68 2.21
C GLY A 16 -4.31 -13.64 1.19
N HIS A 17 -3.29 -14.47 1.41
CA HIS A 17 -2.01 -14.45 0.68
C HIS A 17 -2.02 -15.08 -0.72
N ALA A 18 -3.10 -15.74 -1.16
CA ALA A 18 -3.14 -16.41 -2.46
C ALA A 18 -4.50 -16.27 -3.13
N VAL A 19 -4.51 -15.77 -4.36
CA VAL A 19 -5.65 -15.92 -5.29
C VAL A 19 -5.51 -17.30 -5.92
N ARG A 20 -6.26 -18.29 -5.43
CA ARG A 20 -6.43 -19.58 -6.11
C ARG A 20 -7.74 -19.58 -6.88
N GLU A 21 -7.82 -20.39 -7.93
CA GLU A 21 -9.09 -20.68 -8.60
C GLU A 21 -10.10 -21.24 -7.57
N GLY A 22 -11.23 -20.56 -7.38
CA GLY A 22 -12.21 -20.87 -6.33
C GLY A 22 -12.05 -20.10 -5.00
N ALA A 23 -11.03 -19.25 -4.84
CA ALA A 23 -11.00 -18.28 -3.74
C ALA A 23 -12.17 -17.29 -3.89
N THR A 24 -12.83 -16.91 -2.79
CA THR A 24 -13.95 -15.96 -2.79
C THR A 24 -13.45 -14.55 -3.13
N VAL A 25 -13.18 -14.31 -4.41
CA VAL A 25 -12.81 -13.00 -4.91
C VAL A 25 -14.08 -12.19 -5.05
N GLN A 26 -14.23 -11.20 -4.18
CA GLN A 26 -15.31 -10.22 -4.34
C GLN A 26 -14.87 -9.22 -5.41
N SER A 27 -15.77 -8.87 -6.32
CA SER A 27 -15.51 -7.82 -7.32
C SER A 27 -16.35 -6.60 -6.95
N ALA A 28 -15.68 -5.48 -6.76
CA ALA A 28 -16.30 -4.19 -6.52
C ALA A 28 -16.14 -3.31 -7.76
N LYS A 29 -17.24 -2.70 -8.21
CA LYS A 29 -17.21 -1.65 -9.23
C LYS A 29 -17.26 -0.31 -8.52
N VAL A 30 -16.34 0.59 -8.89
CA VAL A 30 -16.26 1.92 -8.28
C VAL A 30 -16.14 2.98 -9.36
N SER A 31 -16.81 4.11 -9.16
CA SER A 31 -16.78 5.25 -10.08
C SER A 31 -15.75 6.28 -9.62
N LEU A 32 -14.81 6.60 -10.50
CA LEU A 32 -13.74 7.57 -10.28
C LEU A 32 -13.88 8.76 -11.22
N ALA A 33 -13.33 9.91 -10.83
CA ALA A 33 -13.22 11.06 -11.71
C ALA A 33 -12.30 10.74 -12.90
N SER A 34 -12.74 11.04 -14.12
CA SER A 34 -12.01 10.70 -15.34
C SER A 34 -10.68 11.47 -15.51
N ASP A 35 -10.59 12.65 -14.90
CA ASP A 35 -9.40 13.50 -14.85
C ASP A 35 -8.34 12.99 -13.84
N GLY A 36 -8.64 11.94 -13.09
CA GLY A 36 -7.76 11.38 -12.07
C GLY A 36 -7.57 12.28 -10.85
N SER A 37 -8.50 13.20 -10.58
CA SER A 37 -8.46 14.06 -9.40
C SER A 37 -8.75 13.32 -8.09
N ASP A 38 -9.31 12.10 -8.16
CA ASP A 38 -9.46 11.25 -6.99
C ASP A 38 -8.08 10.87 -6.43
N SER A 39 -7.96 10.86 -5.11
CA SER A 39 -6.78 10.35 -4.42
C SER A 39 -6.78 8.82 -4.31
N VAL A 40 -5.64 8.23 -3.98
CA VAL A 40 -5.53 6.80 -3.62
C VAL A 40 -6.47 6.49 -2.44
N HIS A 41 -6.56 7.38 -1.46
CA HIS A 41 -7.48 7.24 -0.33
C HIS A 41 -8.95 7.24 -0.78
N ASP A 42 -9.33 8.08 -1.75
CA ASP A 42 -10.70 8.11 -2.28
C ASP A 42 -11.08 6.80 -2.98
N LEU A 43 -10.17 6.25 -3.79
CA LEU A 43 -10.36 4.95 -4.43
C LEU A 43 -10.53 3.83 -3.41
N LYS A 44 -9.69 3.79 -2.37
CA LYS A 44 -9.82 2.81 -1.28
C LYS A 44 -11.14 2.99 -0.52
N SER A 45 -11.54 4.23 -0.24
CA SER A 45 -12.79 4.54 0.45
C SER A 45 -14.01 4.09 -0.35
N LYS A 46 -14.04 4.37 -1.65
CA LYS A 46 -15.12 3.92 -2.56
C LYS A 46 -15.17 2.40 -2.66
N THR A 47 -14.01 1.74 -2.66
CA THR A 47 -13.91 0.28 -2.67
C THR A 47 -14.44 -0.31 -1.36
N ALA A 48 -14.01 0.21 -0.21
CA ALA A 48 -14.51 -0.18 1.11
C ALA A 48 -16.04 -0.02 1.23
N ALA A 49 -16.58 1.09 0.74
CA ALA A 49 -18.02 1.33 0.70
C ALA A 49 -18.75 0.31 -0.20
N ALA A 50 -18.20 -0.01 -1.37
CA ALA A 50 -18.75 -1.02 -2.28
C ALA A 50 -18.72 -2.45 -1.70
N LEU A 51 -17.83 -2.72 -0.74
CA LEU A 51 -17.75 -3.99 0.01
C LEU A 51 -18.65 -4.00 1.26
N GLY A 52 -19.58 -3.06 1.39
CA GLY A 52 -20.50 -2.99 2.52
C GLY A 52 -19.87 -2.51 3.83
N GLY A 53 -18.70 -1.86 3.78
CA GLY A 53 -18.09 -1.23 4.97
C GLY A 53 -17.49 -2.18 6.00
N SER A 54 -17.31 -3.46 5.66
CA SER A 54 -16.65 -4.45 6.52
C SER A 54 -15.15 -4.18 6.74
N VAL A 55 -14.57 -3.36 5.87
CA VAL A 55 -13.19 -2.87 5.92
C VAL A 55 -13.20 -1.37 5.66
N THR A 56 -12.15 -0.68 6.08
CA THR A 56 -11.96 0.75 5.82
C THR A 56 -10.91 0.98 4.74
N ALA A 57 -10.79 2.21 4.26
CA ALA A 57 -9.70 2.58 3.34
C ALA A 57 -8.32 2.27 3.93
N GLU A 58 -8.20 2.39 5.26
CA GLU A 58 -6.95 2.19 6.01
C GLU A 58 -6.59 0.73 6.23
N ASP A 59 -7.46 -0.19 5.84
CA ASP A 59 -7.21 -1.63 5.88
C ASP A 59 -6.78 -2.18 4.53
N LEU A 60 -6.95 -1.41 3.44
CA LEU A 60 -6.79 -1.91 2.07
C LEU A 60 -5.41 -1.59 1.49
N LEU A 61 -4.77 -2.60 0.90
CA LEU A 61 -3.62 -2.48 0.01
C LEU A 61 -4.11 -2.68 -1.43
N LEU A 62 -4.00 -1.64 -2.25
CA LEU A 62 -4.30 -1.72 -3.68
C LEU A 62 -3.05 -2.01 -4.49
N SER A 63 -3.20 -2.80 -5.55
CA SER A 63 -2.15 -3.02 -6.55
C SER A 63 -2.69 -3.08 -7.97
N PHE A 64 -1.84 -2.77 -8.93
CA PHE A 64 -2.20 -2.76 -10.35
C PHE A 64 -1.11 -3.34 -11.25
N GLY A 65 -1.56 -3.97 -12.34
CA GLY A 65 -0.70 -4.47 -13.42
C GLY A 65 -0.02 -5.81 -13.11
N PRO A 66 0.73 -6.36 -14.09
CA PRO A 66 1.35 -7.69 -13.99
C PRO A 66 2.44 -7.78 -12.92
N ASN A 67 3.02 -6.65 -12.53
CA ASN A 67 4.06 -6.58 -11.49
C ASN A 67 3.49 -6.28 -10.09
N GLU A 68 2.16 -6.34 -9.91
CA GLU A 68 1.46 -6.01 -8.66
C GLU A 68 1.95 -4.69 -8.03
N ARG A 69 2.05 -3.61 -8.82
CA ARG A 69 2.52 -2.32 -8.31
C ARG A 69 1.57 -1.82 -7.23
N LYS A 70 2.07 -1.71 -6.00
CA LYS A 70 1.32 -1.23 -4.84
C LYS A 70 1.01 0.26 -4.95
N LEU A 71 -0.12 0.66 -4.40
CA LEU A 71 -0.61 2.05 -4.39
C LEU A 71 -0.81 2.50 -2.95
N GLY A 72 -0.05 3.53 -2.56
CA GLY A 72 -0.09 4.10 -1.22
C GLY A 72 0.68 3.29 -0.18
N ARG A 73 0.15 3.27 1.04
CA ARG A 73 0.67 2.58 2.23
C ARG A 73 0.85 1.10 1.94
N GLN A 74 1.92 0.53 2.50
CA GLN A 74 2.26 -0.88 2.27
C GLN A 74 2.02 -1.78 3.48
N TYR A 75 1.78 -1.20 4.65
CA TYR A 75 1.41 -1.90 5.88
C TYR A 75 0.52 -1.01 6.76
N VAL A 76 -0.09 -1.60 7.80
CA VAL A 76 -0.96 -0.88 8.73
C VAL A 76 -0.19 0.21 9.46
N GLY A 77 -0.68 1.46 9.40
CA GLY A 77 -0.06 2.61 10.06
C GLY A 77 1.20 3.14 9.39
N ASP A 78 1.45 2.78 8.12
CA ASP A 78 2.59 3.24 7.34
C ASP A 78 2.64 4.78 7.20
N PRO A 79 3.63 5.44 7.82
CA PRO A 79 3.73 6.90 7.79
C PRO A 79 4.43 7.43 6.52
N THR A 80 4.86 6.53 5.62
CA THR A 80 5.72 6.88 4.49
C THR A 80 5.04 7.75 3.44
N VAL A 81 3.74 7.57 3.26
CA VAL A 81 2.96 8.25 2.21
C VAL A 81 1.64 8.76 2.75
N ASP A 82 1.29 9.98 2.34
CA ASP A 82 -0.04 10.55 2.52
C ASP A 82 -0.91 10.21 1.30
N GLU A 83 -1.79 9.21 1.47
CA GLU A 83 -2.66 8.74 0.39
C GLU A 83 -3.72 9.76 -0.03
N LYS A 84 -4.03 10.75 0.81
CA LYS A 84 -4.98 11.82 0.47
C LYS A 84 -4.37 12.84 -0.48
N ALA A 85 -3.06 13.07 -0.37
CA ALA A 85 -2.31 13.93 -1.28
C ALA A 85 -1.92 13.23 -2.59
N LEU A 86 -2.05 11.90 -2.66
CA LEU A 86 -1.56 11.07 -3.75
C LEU A 86 -2.67 10.85 -4.79
N LEU A 87 -2.66 11.65 -5.86
CA LEU A 87 -3.68 11.63 -6.90
C LEU A 87 -3.50 10.47 -7.88
N LEU A 88 -4.61 9.93 -8.39
CA LEU A 88 -4.58 8.88 -9.41
C LEU A 88 -4.02 9.36 -10.76
N SER A 89 -4.16 10.65 -11.07
CA SER A 89 -3.55 11.28 -12.26
C SER A 89 -2.02 11.24 -12.27
N ALA A 90 -1.39 11.10 -11.10
CA ALA A 90 0.06 10.90 -11.00
C ALA A 90 0.48 9.49 -11.46
N TYR A 91 -0.47 8.58 -11.67
CA TYR A 91 -0.25 7.23 -12.17
C TYR A 91 -0.84 7.05 -13.57
N THR A 92 -0.31 6.11 -14.33
CA THR A 92 -0.85 5.71 -15.63
C THR A 92 -2.07 4.80 -15.55
N ILE A 93 -2.56 4.49 -14.34
CA ILE A 93 -3.55 3.43 -14.09
C ILE A 93 -4.84 3.68 -14.86
N LEU A 94 -5.37 4.91 -14.82
CA LEU A 94 -6.62 5.24 -15.50
C LEU A 94 -6.51 5.08 -17.01
N ALA A 95 -5.39 5.53 -17.61
CA ALA A 95 -5.14 5.35 -19.04
C ALA A 95 -5.11 3.87 -19.44
N TRP A 96 -4.45 3.02 -18.64
CA TRP A 96 -4.42 1.57 -18.88
C TRP A 96 -5.80 0.92 -18.73
N LEU A 97 -6.59 1.30 -17.71
CA LEU A 97 -7.94 0.76 -17.50
C LEU A 97 -8.91 1.20 -18.61
N GLN A 98 -8.78 2.42 -19.12
CA GLN A 98 -9.56 2.89 -20.27
C GLN A 98 -9.19 2.12 -21.54
N ARG A 99 -7.89 1.91 -21.80
CA ARG A 99 -7.40 1.18 -22.96
C ARG A 99 -7.71 -0.31 -22.91
N PHE A 100 -7.67 -0.90 -21.72
CA PHE A 100 -7.93 -2.32 -21.50
C PHE A 100 -9.02 -2.51 -20.43
N PRO A 101 -10.31 -2.39 -20.79
CA PRO A 101 -11.42 -2.42 -19.82
C PRO A 101 -11.60 -3.74 -19.05
N HIS A 102 -10.95 -4.81 -19.52
CA HIS A 102 -10.93 -6.11 -18.85
C HIS A 102 -9.86 -6.20 -17.74
N TRP A 103 -8.97 -5.21 -17.65
CA TRP A 103 -8.01 -5.10 -16.55
C TRP A 103 -8.72 -4.59 -15.29
N TYR A 104 -8.13 -4.88 -14.14
CA TYR A 104 -8.70 -4.56 -12.84
C TYR A 104 -7.58 -4.24 -11.85
N LEU A 105 -7.92 -3.47 -10.81
CA LEU A 105 -7.07 -3.38 -9.63
C LEU A 105 -7.30 -4.60 -8.75
N THR A 106 -6.29 -4.97 -7.97
CA THR A 106 -6.41 -5.95 -6.91
C THR A 106 -6.36 -5.25 -5.56
N ALA A 107 -7.18 -5.70 -4.62
CA ALA A 107 -7.17 -5.23 -3.24
C ALA A 107 -6.93 -6.42 -2.29
N ARG A 108 -6.08 -6.22 -1.29
CA ARG A 108 -5.85 -7.13 -0.17
C ARG A 108 -5.88 -6.35 1.13
N LEU A 109 -5.86 -7.03 2.27
CA LEU A 109 -5.63 -6.36 3.55
C LEU A 109 -4.16 -5.93 3.66
N LEU A 110 -3.93 -4.77 4.26
CA LEU A 110 -2.59 -4.33 4.62
C LEU A 110 -1.98 -5.33 5.61
N PRO A 111 -0.73 -5.75 5.38
CA PRO A 111 -0.02 -6.55 6.37
C PRO A 111 0.23 -5.73 7.65
N PRO A 112 0.48 -6.39 8.78
CA PRO A 112 0.95 -5.71 9.98
C PRO A 112 2.27 -4.97 9.70
N PRO A 113 2.63 -3.95 10.51
CA PRO A 113 3.90 -3.27 10.36
C PRO A 113 5.06 -4.26 10.49
N PRO A 114 6.17 -4.04 9.75
CA PRO A 114 7.35 -4.89 9.87
C PRO A 114 7.87 -4.91 11.31
N PRO A 115 8.56 -5.99 11.74
CA PRO A 115 9.16 -6.03 13.06
C PRO A 115 10.09 -4.82 13.29
N PRO A 116 10.17 -4.29 14.52
CA PRO A 116 11.10 -3.21 14.83
C PRO A 116 12.56 -3.58 14.47
N PRO A 117 13.42 -2.59 14.19
CA PRO A 117 14.82 -2.83 13.86
C PRO A 117 15.50 -3.76 14.87
N GLY A 118 16.26 -4.74 14.36
CA GLY A 118 16.97 -5.74 15.16
C GLY A 118 16.11 -6.91 15.66
N VAL A 119 14.79 -6.76 15.78
CA VAL A 119 13.90 -7.83 16.31
C VAL A 119 13.88 -9.06 15.41
N ALA A 120 13.76 -8.87 14.09
CA ALA A 120 13.67 -9.99 13.14
C ALA A 120 14.95 -10.86 13.17
N ILE A 121 16.12 -10.22 13.25
CA ILE A 121 17.43 -10.91 13.30
C ILE A 121 17.55 -11.72 14.60
N LEU A 122 17.16 -11.13 15.74
CA LEU A 122 17.19 -11.80 17.04
C LEU A 122 16.23 -12.99 17.09
N LYS A 123 15.00 -12.84 16.56
CA LYS A 123 14.06 -13.94 16.50
C LYS A 123 14.57 -15.08 15.63
N ALA A 124 15.16 -14.75 14.47
CA ALA A 124 15.75 -15.74 13.58
C ALA A 124 16.93 -16.48 14.25
N ALA A 125 17.84 -15.74 14.90
CA ALA A 125 18.98 -16.31 15.62
C ALA A 125 18.54 -17.20 16.79
N ALA A 126 17.61 -16.73 17.62
CA ALA A 126 17.08 -17.50 18.75
C ALA A 126 16.39 -18.79 18.29
N THR A 127 15.63 -18.72 17.19
CA THR A 127 14.99 -19.91 16.58
C THR A 127 16.04 -20.92 16.11
N ALA A 128 17.11 -20.46 15.46
CA ALA A 128 18.21 -21.33 15.02
C ALA A 128 18.95 -21.97 16.20
N GLU A 129 19.03 -21.28 17.33
CA GLU A 129 19.62 -21.78 18.58
C GLU A 129 18.63 -22.57 19.46
N GLN A 130 17.40 -22.82 18.99
CA GLN A 130 16.33 -23.50 19.74
C GLN A 130 15.99 -22.83 21.08
N LYS A 131 16.15 -21.50 21.16
CA LYS A 131 15.76 -20.66 22.29
C LYS A 131 14.41 -20.02 22.04
N ASP A 132 13.75 -19.56 23.11
CA ASP A 132 12.54 -18.76 22.99
C ASP A 132 12.84 -17.41 22.30
N PRO A 133 12.29 -17.15 21.09
CA PRO A 133 12.54 -15.92 20.35
C PRO A 133 12.05 -14.66 21.06
N ASP A 134 10.95 -14.74 21.81
CA ASP A 134 10.37 -13.58 22.47
C ASP A 134 11.18 -13.21 23.72
N ALA A 135 11.63 -14.21 24.49
CA ALA A 135 12.55 -14.01 25.60
C ALA A 135 13.88 -13.40 25.13
N ALA A 136 14.45 -13.88 24.02
CA ALA A 136 15.70 -13.34 23.47
C ALA A 136 15.59 -11.86 23.08
N VAL A 137 14.46 -11.45 22.52
CA VAL A 137 14.19 -10.04 22.20
C VAL A 137 14.02 -9.20 23.46
N ALA A 138 13.32 -9.72 24.48
CA ALA A 138 13.15 -9.04 25.75
C ALA A 138 14.50 -8.82 26.46
N ASP A 139 15.36 -9.84 26.48
CA ASP A 139 16.70 -9.77 27.06
C ASP A 139 17.60 -8.78 26.31
N ALA A 140 17.62 -8.85 24.98
CA ALA A 140 18.39 -7.91 24.16
C ALA A 140 17.94 -6.46 24.37
N ARG A 141 16.63 -6.22 24.51
CA ARG A 141 16.10 -4.88 24.80
C ARG A 141 16.44 -4.43 26.23
N ALA A 142 16.41 -5.33 27.21
CA ALA A 142 16.80 -5.03 28.59
C ALA A 142 18.29 -4.69 28.72
N LYS A 143 19.14 -5.36 27.94
CA LYS A 143 20.60 -5.12 27.87
C LYS A 143 20.96 -3.88 27.05
N GLY A 144 20.06 -3.38 26.21
CA GLY A 144 20.29 -2.24 25.32
C GLY A 144 20.92 -2.61 23.98
N ASP A 145 20.94 -3.89 23.62
CA ASP A 145 21.47 -4.41 22.34
C ASP A 145 20.58 -4.01 21.15
N ILE A 146 19.29 -3.73 21.41
CA ILE A 146 18.36 -3.14 20.46
C ILE A 146 17.63 -1.94 21.06
N PRO A 147 17.18 -0.97 20.24
CA PRO A 147 16.47 0.21 20.73
C PRO A 147 15.19 -0.12 21.50
N LYS A 148 14.86 0.71 22.49
CA LYS A 148 13.56 0.67 23.17
C LYS A 148 12.48 1.19 22.23
N ILE A 149 11.25 0.70 22.41
CA ILE A 149 10.10 1.14 21.61
C ILE A 149 9.87 2.65 21.72
N SER A 150 10.03 3.23 22.91
CA SER A 150 9.93 4.68 23.13
C SER A 150 10.94 5.50 22.32
N ASP A 151 12.04 4.87 21.89
CA ASP A 151 13.10 5.53 21.15
C ASP A 151 12.93 5.45 19.64
N LEU A 152 11.95 4.68 19.15
CA LEU A 152 11.73 4.47 17.73
C LEU A 152 10.75 5.50 17.15
N PRO A 153 10.90 5.83 15.85
CA PRO A 153 9.88 6.57 15.13
C PRO A 153 8.64 5.72 14.87
N LEU A 154 7.55 6.36 14.44
CA LEU A 154 6.43 5.67 13.79
C LEU A 154 6.95 4.76 12.66
N PRO A 155 6.35 3.58 12.43
CA PRO A 155 5.15 3.05 13.09
C PRO A 155 5.42 2.36 14.44
N TRP A 156 6.69 2.21 14.85
CA TRP A 156 7.05 1.38 16.00
C TRP A 156 6.95 2.11 17.33
N GLY A 157 7.31 3.38 17.37
CA GLY A 157 7.34 4.20 18.57
C GLY A 157 6.71 5.58 18.36
N PRO A 158 6.74 6.42 19.41
CA PRO A 158 6.04 7.70 19.41
C PRO A 158 6.82 8.83 18.70
N LYS A 159 8.09 8.61 18.33
CA LYS A 159 8.88 9.67 17.71
C LYS A 159 8.36 9.99 16.30
N PRO A 160 8.47 11.26 15.86
CA PRO A 160 8.12 11.63 14.50
C PRO A 160 8.91 10.81 13.47
N PHE A 161 8.22 10.35 12.43
CA PHE A 161 8.85 9.73 11.27
C PHE A 161 9.28 10.80 10.27
N VAL A 162 10.49 10.68 9.74
CA VAL A 162 11.00 11.53 8.66
C VAL A 162 11.02 10.69 7.39
N PRO A 163 10.20 11.01 6.37
CA PRO A 163 10.17 10.25 5.14
C PRO A 163 11.50 10.35 4.39
N PRO A 164 11.97 9.26 3.77
CA PRO A 164 13.09 9.29 2.84
C PRO A 164 12.86 10.28 1.69
N PRO A 165 13.94 10.72 1.01
CA PRO A 165 13.82 11.55 -0.17
C PRO A 165 12.91 10.92 -1.24
N ALA A 166 12.17 11.77 -1.98
CA ALA A 166 11.21 11.30 -2.97
C ALA A 166 11.80 10.34 -4.02
N ALA A 167 13.07 10.52 -4.41
CA ALA A 167 13.76 9.62 -5.34
C ALA A 167 13.87 8.19 -4.81
N GLU A 168 14.17 8.01 -3.52
CA GLU A 168 14.22 6.70 -2.88
C GLU A 168 12.83 6.09 -2.77
N LEU A 169 11.82 6.90 -2.46
CA LEU A 169 10.43 6.44 -2.40
C LEU A 169 9.90 6.00 -3.77
N ILE A 170 10.30 6.67 -4.86
CA ILE A 170 9.99 6.24 -6.23
C ILE A 170 10.67 4.90 -6.52
N ALA A 171 11.96 4.75 -6.20
CA ALA A 171 12.71 3.53 -6.42
C ALA A 171 12.16 2.34 -5.61
N ALA A 172 11.71 2.59 -4.38
CA ALA A 172 11.06 1.61 -3.51
C ALA A 172 9.58 1.35 -3.87
N GLY A 173 9.05 2.03 -4.88
CA GLY A 173 7.67 1.82 -5.38
C GLY A 173 6.57 2.47 -4.54
N TYR A 174 6.91 3.32 -3.57
CA TYR A 174 5.95 4.07 -2.74
C TYR A 174 5.30 5.23 -3.50
N LEU A 175 6.08 5.91 -4.34
CA LEU A 175 5.60 7.02 -5.17
C LEU A 175 5.53 6.60 -6.65
N PRO A 176 4.65 7.24 -7.45
CA PRO A 176 4.61 7.02 -8.88
C PRO A 176 5.94 7.40 -9.55
N PRO A 177 6.32 6.72 -10.64
CA PRO A 177 7.53 7.05 -11.37
C PRO A 177 7.35 8.43 -12.02
N ARG A 178 8.40 9.25 -11.98
CA ARG A 178 8.43 10.52 -12.71
C ARG A 178 9.10 10.29 -14.06
N TYR A 179 8.35 10.48 -15.13
CA TYR A 179 8.88 10.44 -16.49
C TYR A 179 9.18 11.87 -16.95
N PRO A 180 10.25 12.07 -17.73
CA PRO A 180 10.41 13.29 -18.52
C PRO A 180 9.16 13.52 -19.40
N GLU A 181 8.76 14.77 -19.60
CA GLU A 181 7.57 15.11 -20.40
C GLU A 181 7.62 14.48 -21.79
N SER A 182 8.80 14.46 -22.42
CA SER A 182 9.04 13.92 -23.77
C SER A 182 8.93 12.39 -23.88
N SER A 183 8.86 11.67 -22.76
CA SER A 183 8.75 10.21 -22.72
C SER A 183 7.67 9.78 -21.72
N SER A 184 6.74 10.68 -21.43
CA SER A 184 5.70 10.42 -20.45
C SER A 184 4.64 9.55 -21.10
N PRO A 185 4.40 8.33 -20.58
CA PRO A 185 3.31 7.49 -21.06
C PRO A 185 1.93 8.12 -20.79
N LEU A 186 1.85 9.24 -20.06
CA LEU A 186 0.62 10.02 -19.89
C LEU A 186 0.33 10.97 -21.06
N VAL A 187 1.31 11.21 -21.93
CA VAL A 187 1.21 12.13 -23.09
C VAL A 187 1.16 11.34 -24.41
N ASP A 188 1.72 10.12 -24.44
CA ASP A 188 1.73 9.22 -25.61
C ASP A 188 0.49 8.30 -25.72
N CYS A 189 -0.55 8.49 -24.89
CA CYS A 189 -1.80 7.71 -24.90
C CYS A 189 -2.98 8.48 -25.50
#